data_AF-A0A7J6UXA2-F1
#
_entry.id   AF-A0A7J6UXA2-F1
#
_cell.length_a   1.000
_cell.length_b   1.000
_cell.length_c   1.000
_cell.angle_alpha   90.00
_cell.angle_beta   90.00
_cell.angle_gamma   90.00
#
_symmetry.space_group_name_H-M   'P 1'
#
loop_
_entity.id
_entity.type
_entity.pdbx_description
1 polymer ?
#
loop_
_entity_poly.entity_id
_entity_poly.type
_entity_poly.pdbx_seq_one_letter_code
_entity_poly.pdbx_strand_id
1 'polypeptide(L)'
;NVKKGSNQIIQSIKLIRVNGAVICIDVNSHSKHLAVGTEQGYVSVIETEGPTVLFQHRTTIEVCNSIMSVHFETCSFHGFEKKVLLVGMKDSSVRGRKL
;
A
#
# COMPACT_ATOMS: atom_id res chain seq x y z
N ASN A 1 34.95 -19.34 10.18
CA ASN A 1 33.98 -18.22 10.31
C ASN A 1 32.68 -18.65 9.65
N VAL A 2 31.75 -19.27 10.40
CA VAL A 2 30.54 -19.89 9.84
C VAL A 2 29.47 -18.81 9.69
N LYS A 3 29.14 -18.43 8.45
CA LYS A 3 27.95 -17.62 8.15
C LYS A 3 26.73 -18.44 8.56
N LYS A 4 26.19 -18.14 9.74
CA LYS A 4 24.96 -18.72 10.28
C LYS A 4 23.83 -18.25 9.35
N GLY A 5 23.38 -19.14 8.46
CA GLY A 5 22.21 -18.91 7.62
C GLY A 5 21.03 -18.58 8.53
N SER A 6 20.38 -17.45 8.28
CA SER A 6 19.21 -17.04 9.04
C SER A 6 18.08 -18.04 8.80
N ASN A 7 17.77 -18.87 9.80
CA ASN A 7 16.52 -19.64 9.85
C ASN A 7 15.37 -18.65 10.00
N GLN A 8 14.87 -18.10 8.89
CA GLN A 8 13.66 -17.30 8.90
C GLN A 8 12.46 -18.25 9.00
N ILE A 9 12.04 -18.51 10.24
CA ILE A 9 10.81 -19.25 10.52
C ILE A 9 9.64 -18.32 10.24
N ILE A 10 8.75 -18.69 9.32
CA ILE A 10 7.49 -17.97 9.09
C ILE A 10 6.63 -18.16 10.34
N GLN A 11 6.42 -17.08 11.10
CA GLN A 11 5.70 -17.15 12.37
C GLN A 11 4.18 -17.23 12.18
N SER A 12 3.63 -16.58 11.14
CA SER A 12 2.20 -16.54 10.87
C SER A 12 1.92 -16.22 9.40
N ILE A 13 0.75 -16.65 8.92
CA ILE A 13 0.23 -16.31 7.58
C ILE A 13 -1.12 -15.61 7.77
N LYS A 14 -1.30 -14.46 7.12
CA LYS A 14 -2.55 -13.70 7.13
C LYS A 14 -3.13 -13.66 5.72
N LEU A 15 -4.35 -14.16 5.56
CA LEU A 15 -5.12 -14.03 4.33
C LEU A 15 -5.98 -12.76 4.38
N ILE A 16 -5.77 -11.85 3.44
CA ILE A 16 -6.58 -10.64 3.30
C ILE A 16 -7.27 -10.68 1.93
N ARG A 17 -8.59 -10.46 1.93
CA ARG A 17 -9.36 -10.30 0.70
C ARG A 17 -9.37 -8.83 0.28
N VAL A 18 -9.16 -8.60 -1.01
CA VAL A 18 -9.26 -7.29 -1.64
C VAL A 18 -10.18 -7.40 -2.87
N ASN A 19 -10.74 -6.26 -3.30
CA ASN A 19 -11.62 -6.22 -4.46
C ASN A 19 -10.81 -6.04 -5.74
N GLY A 20 -10.89 -7.02 -6.64
CA GLY A 20 -10.18 -7.02 -7.92
C GLY A 20 -8.78 -7.66 -7.85
N ALA A 21 -8.16 -7.82 -9.02
CA ALA A 21 -6.81 -8.35 -9.12
C ALA A 21 -5.79 -7.37 -8.55
N VAL A 22 -4.85 -7.87 -7.75
CA VAL A 22 -3.74 -7.08 -7.20
C VAL A 22 -2.73 -6.80 -8.32
N ILE A 23 -2.42 -5.53 -8.54
CA ILE A 23 -1.46 -5.09 -9.57
C ILE A 23 -0.17 -4.58 -8.94
N CYS A 24 -0.26 -3.94 -7.78
CA CYS A 24 0.90 -3.37 -7.10
C CYS A 24 0.74 -3.41 -5.58
N ILE A 25 1.87 -3.44 -4.90
CA ILE A 25 1.97 -3.41 -3.44
C ILE A 25 3.13 -2.50 -3.03
N ASP A 26 3.02 -1.89 -1.86
CA ASP A 26 4.15 -1.24 -1.19
C ASP A 26 4.10 -1.50 0.32
N VAL A 27 5.27 -1.61 0.95
CA VAL A 27 5.41 -1.94 2.37
C VAL A 27 6.20 -0.85 3.07
N ASN A 28 5.55 -0.17 4.02
CA ASN A 28 6.24 0.68 4.96
C ASN A 28 6.61 -0.12 6.20
N SER A 29 7.88 -0.52 6.28
CA SER A 29 8.41 -1.33 7.38
C SER A 29 8.45 -0.59 8.73
N HIS A 30 8.47 0.74 8.71
CA HIS A 30 8.48 1.59 9.89
C HIS A 30 7.09 1.71 10.51
N SER A 31 6.07 1.97 9.69
CA SER A 31 4.68 2.07 10.16
C SER A 31 3.93 0.73 10.17
N LYS A 32 4.56 -0.37 9.76
CA LYS A 32 3.92 -1.71 9.66
C LYS A 32 2.67 -1.71 8.79
N HIS A 33 2.69 -0.92 7.72
CA HIS A 33 1.57 -0.80 6.79
C HIS A 33 1.92 -1.41 5.44
N LEU A 34 0.94 -2.10 4.85
CA LEU A 34 0.96 -2.63 3.50
C LEU A 34 -0.09 -1.88 2.68
N ALA A 35 0.32 -1.24 1.59
CA ALA A 35 -0.58 -0.70 0.59
C ALA A 35 -0.77 -1.71 -0.54
N VAL A 36 -2.01 -1.84 -1.03
CA VAL A 36 -2.37 -2.73 -2.14
C VAL A 36 -3.19 -1.93 -3.15
N GLY A 37 -2.74 -1.90 -4.40
CA GLY A 37 -3.45 -1.34 -5.54
C GLY A 37 -3.98 -2.42 -6.47
N THR A 38 -5.16 -2.20 -7.03
CA THR A 38 -5.87 -3.20 -7.85
C THR A 38 -6.28 -2.68 -9.22
N GLU A 39 -6.59 -3.61 -10.12
CA GLU A 39 -7.04 -3.30 -11.49
C GLU A 39 -8.36 -2.52 -11.53
N GLN A 40 -9.21 -2.72 -10.53
CA GLN A 40 -10.54 -2.09 -10.46
C GLN A 40 -10.55 -0.72 -9.78
N GLY A 41 -9.37 -0.21 -9.41
CA GLY A 41 -9.21 1.10 -8.79
C GLY A 41 -9.34 1.12 -7.28
N TYR A 42 -9.31 -0.04 -6.63
CA TYR A 42 -9.23 -0.09 -5.18
C TYR A 42 -7.79 0.10 -4.71
N VAL A 43 -7.64 0.95 -3.70
CA VAL A 43 -6.43 1.10 -2.89
C VAL A 43 -6.78 0.75 -1.45
N SER A 44 -6.08 -0.22 -0.87
CA SER A 44 -6.26 -0.64 0.52
C SER A 44 -4.97 -0.42 1.31
N VAL A 45 -5.10 0.04 2.55
CA VAL A 45 -3.99 0.10 3.52
C VAL A 45 -4.29 -0.87 4.65
N ILE A 46 -3.36 -1.76 4.91
CA ILE A 46 -3.54 -2.90 5.80
C ILE A 46 -2.43 -2.86 6.86
N GLU A 47 -2.82 -3.07 8.11
CA GLU A 47 -1.86 -3.27 9.19
C GLU A 47 -1.31 -4.69 9.14
N THR A 48 0.02 -4.84 9.19
CA THR A 48 0.67 -6.15 9.06
C THR A 48 0.64 -6.97 10.34
N GLU A 49 0.56 -6.32 11.50
CA GLU A 49 0.60 -6.97 12.82
C GLU A 49 -0.80 -7.21 13.42
N GLY A 50 -1.80 -6.42 13.03
CA GLY A 50 -3.19 -6.58 13.45
C GLY A 50 -4.05 -7.33 12.42
N PRO A 51 -5.32 -7.69 12.73
CA PRO A 51 -6.22 -8.34 11.78
C PRO A 51 -6.85 -7.38 10.75
N THR A 52 -6.57 -6.08 10.84
CA THR A 52 -7.48 -5.05 10.31
C THR A 52 -7.01 -4.45 8.98
N VAL A 53 -7.95 -4.27 8.05
CA VAL A 53 -7.78 -3.32 6.95
C VAL A 53 -8.04 -1.94 7.54
N LEU A 54 -7.02 -1.08 7.58
CA LEU A 54 -7.16 0.26 8.14
C LEU A 54 -8.04 1.13 7.26
N PHE A 55 -7.91 0.93 5.94
CA PHE A 55 -8.55 1.81 4.99
C PHE A 55 -8.74 1.13 3.61
N GLN A 56 -9.86 1.44 2.95
CA GLN A 56 -10.11 1.08 1.54
C GLN A 56 -10.79 2.24 0.80
N HIS A 57 -10.21 2.64 -0.34
CA HIS A 57 -10.82 3.58 -1.28
C HIS A 57 -11.07 2.90 -2.61
N ARG A 58 -12.10 3.33 -3.32
CA ARG A 58 -12.14 3.19 -4.77
C ARG A 58 -11.93 4.56 -5.40
N THR A 59 -10.90 4.68 -6.23
CA THR A 59 -10.74 5.85 -7.07
C THR A 59 -11.64 5.68 -8.28
N THR A 60 -12.65 6.53 -8.43
CA THR A 60 -13.58 6.49 -9.56
C THR A 60 -13.20 7.55 -10.59
N ILE A 61 -12.67 7.13 -11.75
CA ILE A 61 -12.59 7.94 -12.97
C ILE A 61 -13.28 7.17 -14.10
N GLU A 62 -14.07 7.89 -14.88
CA GLU A 62 -14.93 7.33 -15.93
C GLU A 62 -14.14 6.58 -17.03
N VAL A 63 -12.87 6.93 -17.24
CA VAL A 63 -12.08 6.46 -18.38
C VAL A 63 -11.08 5.36 -18.01
N CYS A 64 -10.53 5.38 -16.79
CA CYS A 64 -9.60 4.35 -16.34
C CYS A 64 -9.47 4.30 -14.82
N ASN A 65 -9.79 3.15 -14.21
CA ASN A 65 -9.74 3.00 -12.76
C ASN A 65 -8.48 2.30 -12.27
N SER A 66 -7.69 1.66 -13.12
CA SER A 66 -6.62 0.77 -12.66
C SER A 66 -5.50 1.51 -11.93
N ILE A 67 -5.13 0.99 -10.75
CA ILE A 67 -3.96 1.44 -9.99
C ILE A 67 -2.73 0.72 -10.52
N MET A 68 -1.72 1.47 -10.97
CA MET A 68 -0.48 0.92 -11.53
C MET A 68 0.64 0.89 -10.49
N SER A 69 0.67 1.85 -9.58
CA SER A 69 1.67 1.92 -8.51
C SER A 69 1.11 2.56 -7.25
N VAL A 70 1.68 2.17 -6.12
CA VAL A 70 1.44 2.77 -4.81
C VAL A 70 2.78 3.00 -4.14
N HIS A 71 2.92 4.09 -3.39
CA HIS A 71 4.15 4.37 -2.63
C HIS A 71 3.87 5.15 -1.35
N PHE A 72 4.37 4.67 -0.21
CA PHE A 72 4.37 5.40 1.04
C PHE A 72 5.48 6.45 1.04
N GLU A 73 5.12 7.70 1.35
CA GLU A 73 6.07 8.80 1.43
C GLU A 73 5.77 9.69 2.64
N THR A 74 6.79 10.37 3.16
CA THR A 74 6.63 11.45 4.14
C THR A 74 7.05 12.75 3.50
N CYS A 75 6.13 13.70 3.37
CA CYS A 75 6.41 15.02 2.83
C CYS A 75 6.27 16.10 3.89
N SER A 76 7.03 17.19 3.76
CA SER A 76 6.87 18.38 4.60
C SER A 76 5.92 19.36 3.92
N PHE A 77 4.87 19.77 4.63
CA PHE A 77 3.92 20.77 4.15
C PHE A 77 3.65 21.79 5.26
N HIS A 78 4.00 23.06 4.99
CA HIS A 78 4.01 24.14 5.99
C HIS A 78 4.81 23.81 7.27
N GLY A 79 5.93 23.10 7.13
CA GLY A 79 6.79 22.72 8.26
C GLY A 79 6.30 21.52 9.07
N PHE A 80 5.17 20.91 8.68
CA PHE A 80 4.68 19.69 9.30
C PHE A 80 4.94 18.49 8.40
N GLU A 81 5.52 17.43 8.97
CA GLU A 81 5.61 16.14 8.31
C GLU A 81 4.22 15.53 8.16
N LYS A 82 3.91 15.09 6.94
CA LYS A 82 2.68 14.41 6.59
C LYS A 82 3.03 13.09 5.93
N LYS A 83 2.49 12.02 6.47
CA LYS A 83 2.52 10.71 5.84
C LYS A 83 1.47 10.70 4.73
N VAL A 84 1.91 10.35 3.54
CA VAL A 84 1.05 10.28 2.35
C VAL A 84 1.25 8.94 1.65
N LEU A 85 0.19 8.49 0.99
CA LEU A 85 0.23 7.41 0.02
C LEU A 85 0.08 8.03 -1.36
N LEU A 86 1.13 7.92 -2.17
CA LEU A 86 1.09 8.27 -3.58
C LEU A 86 0.49 7.11 -4.37
N VAL A 87 -0.44 7.41 -5.26
CA VAL A 87 -1.17 6.44 -6.07
C VAL A 87 -1.00 6.81 -7.53
N GLY A 88 -0.23 6.02 -8.26
CA GLY A 88 -0.04 6.15 -9.70
C GLY A 88 -1.11 5.37 -10.47
N MET A 89 -1.74 6.06 -11.40
CA MET A 89 -2.88 5.56 -12.14
C MET A 89 -2.55 5.25 -13.60
N LYS A 90 -3.36 4.40 -14.23
CA LYS A 90 -3.18 4.03 -15.65
C LYS A 90 -3.39 5.18 -16.63
N ASP A 91 -4.11 6.23 -16.24
CA ASP A 91 -4.23 7.49 -16.99
C ASP A 91 -3.00 8.41 -16.86
N SER A 92 -1.90 7.91 -16.30
CA SER A 92 -0.67 8.64 -15.99
C SER A 92 -0.81 9.72 -14.91
N SER A 93 -1.97 9.82 -14.23
CA SER A 93 -2.12 10.72 -13.09
C SER A 93 -1.49 10.12 -11.82
N VAL A 94 -1.04 11.01 -10.92
CA VAL A 94 -0.59 10.64 -9.57
C VAL A 94 -1.47 11.37 -8.56
N ARG A 95 -1.99 10.64 -7.58
CA ARG A 95 -2.85 11.18 -6.53
C ARG A 95 -2.23 10.94 -5.16
N GLY A 96 -2.09 12.00 -4.38
CA GLY A 96 -1.64 11.92 -3.00
C GLY A 96 -2.83 11.74 -2.05
N ARG A 97 -2.75 10.74 -1.17
CA ARG A 97 -3.71 10.54 -0.08
C ARG A 97 -3.01 10.74 1.26
N LYS A 98 -3.58 11.56 2.14
CA LYS A 98 -3.11 11.65 3.53
C LYS A 98 -3.45 10.36 4.28
N LEU A 99 -2.48 9.83 5.04
CA LEU A 99 -2.63 8.66 5.92
C LEU A 99 -2.87 9.08 7.37
#